data_AF-A0ABD2TYY8-F1
#
_entry.id   AF-A0ABD2TYY8-F1
#
_cell.length_a   1.000
_cell.length_b   1.000
_cell.length_c   1.000
_cell.angle_alpha   90.00
_cell.angle_beta   90.00
_cell.angle_gamma   90.00
#
_symmetry.space_group_name_H-M   'P 1'
#
loop_
_entity.id
_entity.type
_entity.pdbx_description
1 polymer ?
#
loop_
_entity_poly.entity_id
_entity_poly.type
_entity_poly.pdbx_seq_one_letter_code
_entity_poly.pdbx_strand_id
1 'polypeptide(L)'
;MSDERRVGIHVSSDAPDERDGVESHNDDGEDNMGEDSVNLTGRKKKLFELRLKMNEARKANQSAMVAEKKKTEAESSRGMPKQKWIEERGLDMSKAYMLDTQDSAEAKYNKWEKEPGLDVFNKKTLSDAYKKRIKNVAVDVDEYNRMKEADREASSLQYGKAPKLSDDKIERMVKELKDRDKKHQSFSRRRKFHEEKDIDSINDRNEHFNKKIERAFGKYTLEIKNNLERGNALPD
;
A
#
# COMPACT_ATOMS: atom_id res chain seq x y z
N MET A 1 -5.65 -58.59 -3.38
CA MET A 1 -5.95 -58.27 -4.78
C MET A 1 -7.44 -58.00 -4.88
N SER A 2 -7.99 -56.90 -5.32
CA SER A 2 -7.58 -55.50 -5.49
C SER A 2 -8.88 -54.87 -5.97
N ASP A 3 -9.58 -54.13 -5.12
CA ASP A 3 -10.83 -53.48 -5.53
C ASP A 3 -10.89 -52.03 -5.04
N GLU A 4 -11.38 -51.23 -5.97
CA GLU A 4 -11.23 -49.79 -6.14
C GLU A 4 -11.87 -48.97 -5.01
N ARG A 5 -11.13 -48.02 -4.44
CA ARG A 5 -11.70 -46.89 -3.71
C ARG A 5 -11.07 -45.58 -4.19
N ARG A 6 -11.80 -44.95 -5.10
CA ARG A 6 -11.67 -43.57 -5.57
C ARG A 6 -11.88 -42.63 -4.37
N VAL A 7 -10.82 -41.99 -3.87
CA VAL A 7 -10.92 -40.91 -2.87
C VAL A 7 -10.76 -39.59 -3.60
N GLY A 8 -11.88 -38.92 -3.86
CA GLY A 8 -11.91 -37.56 -4.39
C GLY A 8 -11.51 -36.57 -3.30
N ILE A 9 -10.44 -35.81 -3.54
CA ILE A 9 -10.00 -34.70 -2.70
C ILE A 9 -10.90 -33.51 -3.03
N HIS A 10 -11.88 -33.24 -2.16
CA HIS A 10 -12.62 -31.97 -2.17
C HIS A 10 -11.72 -30.87 -1.61
N VAL A 11 -11.41 -29.90 -2.46
CA VAL A 11 -10.75 -28.64 -2.11
C VAL A 11 -11.80 -27.74 -1.46
N SER A 12 -11.67 -27.52 -0.15
CA SER A 12 -12.42 -26.52 0.60
C SER A 12 -12.06 -25.13 0.09
N SER A 13 -13.01 -24.51 -0.59
CA SER A 13 -12.98 -23.12 -1.02
C SER A 13 -12.99 -22.17 0.16
N ASP A 14 -12.14 -21.15 0.08
CA ASP A 14 -12.04 -20.00 0.97
C ASP A 14 -13.41 -19.40 1.34
N ALA A 15 -13.60 -19.17 2.63
CA ALA A 15 -14.66 -18.34 3.19
C ALA A 15 -14.24 -16.86 3.11
N PRO A 16 -15.07 -15.94 2.58
CA PRO A 16 -14.84 -14.51 2.73
C PRO A 16 -15.33 -14.02 4.11
N ASP A 17 -14.44 -13.31 4.78
CA ASP A 17 -14.57 -12.63 6.08
C ASP A 17 -15.61 -11.48 5.99
N GLU A 18 -16.63 -11.54 6.84
CA GLU A 18 -17.66 -10.51 7.04
C GLU A 18 -17.08 -9.33 7.82
N ARG A 19 -16.87 -8.15 7.21
CA ARG A 19 -16.90 -6.85 7.92
C ARG A 19 -17.39 -5.69 7.04
N ASP A 20 -18.35 -4.97 7.61
CA ASP A 20 -18.88 -3.63 7.32
C ASP A 20 -19.70 -3.44 6.04
N GLY A 21 -20.95 -3.89 6.14
CA GLY A 21 -22.05 -3.45 5.29
C GLY A 21 -22.37 -1.97 5.48
N VAL A 22 -22.04 -1.17 4.47
CA VAL A 22 -22.93 -0.10 4.03
C VAL A 22 -23.66 -0.65 2.82
N GLU A 23 -24.79 -1.28 3.11
CA GLU A 23 -25.74 -1.73 2.11
C GLU A 23 -26.24 -0.47 1.38
N SER A 24 -25.54 -0.08 0.30
CA SER A 24 -26.12 0.79 -0.71
C SER A 24 -27.18 -0.07 -1.39
N HIS A 25 -28.36 -0.06 -0.80
CA HIS A 25 -29.58 -0.57 -1.41
C HIS A 25 -29.82 0.27 -2.66
N ASN A 26 -29.14 -0.08 -3.74
CA ASN A 26 -29.54 0.26 -5.09
C ASN A 26 -30.80 -0.54 -5.33
N ASP A 27 -31.93 0.04 -4.91
CA ASP A 27 -33.23 -0.27 -5.47
C ASP A 27 -33.20 0.22 -6.92
N ASP A 28 -32.45 -0.51 -7.76
CA ASP A 28 -32.56 -0.49 -9.22
C ASP A 28 -33.85 -1.23 -9.60
N GLY A 29 -34.95 -0.85 -8.96
CA GLY A 29 -36.27 -0.96 -9.54
C GLY A 29 -36.32 0.00 -10.71
N GLU A 30 -35.80 -0.44 -11.86
CA GLU A 30 -36.40 -0.07 -13.13
C GLU A 30 -37.85 -0.55 -13.08
N ASP A 31 -38.70 0.24 -12.41
CA ASP A 31 -40.14 0.19 -12.54
C ASP A 31 -40.42 0.54 -14.02
N ASN A 32 -40.39 -0.49 -14.85
CA ASN A 32 -41.01 -0.53 -16.16
C ASN A 32 -42.52 -0.31 -15.98
N MET A 33 -42.92 0.92 -15.67
CA MET A 33 -44.31 1.31 -15.38
C MET A 33 -44.70 2.51 -16.26
N GLY A 34 -44.25 2.49 -17.51
CA GLY A 34 -44.82 3.35 -18.55
C GLY A 34 -46.30 3.07 -18.81
N GLU A 35 -46.81 1.89 -18.41
CA GLU A 35 -48.17 1.43 -18.74
C GLU A 35 -49.20 1.54 -17.59
N ASP A 36 -48.77 1.71 -16.33
CA ASP A 36 -49.70 1.69 -15.17
C ASP A 36 -50.17 3.07 -14.69
N SER A 37 -49.62 4.16 -15.23
CA SER A 37 -50.04 5.53 -14.89
C SER A 37 -51.52 5.81 -15.24
N VAL A 38 -52.06 5.06 -16.20
CA VAL A 38 -53.37 5.30 -16.81
C VAL A 38 -54.52 4.84 -15.90
N ASN A 39 -54.31 3.82 -15.04
CA ASN A 39 -55.38 3.17 -14.24
C ASN A 39 -55.28 3.38 -12.71
N LEU A 40 -54.46 4.30 -12.22
CA LEU A 40 -54.34 4.56 -10.78
C LEU A 40 -55.46 5.51 -10.25
N THR A 41 -56.22 5.08 -9.23
CA THR A 41 -57.22 5.93 -8.56
C THR A 41 -56.55 7.09 -7.79
N GLY A 42 -57.24 8.22 -7.59
CA GLY A 42 -56.67 9.51 -7.14
C GLY A 42 -55.64 9.47 -6.00
N ARG A 43 -55.88 8.69 -4.92
CA ARG A 43 -54.91 8.54 -3.81
C ARG A 43 -53.62 7.82 -4.23
N LYS A 44 -53.71 6.82 -5.11
CA LYS A 44 -52.56 6.08 -5.65
C LYS A 44 -51.77 6.94 -6.64
N LYS A 45 -52.44 7.77 -7.46
CA LYS A 45 -51.79 8.77 -8.33
C LYS A 45 -50.95 9.78 -7.51
N LYS A 46 -51.51 10.32 -6.44
CA LYS A 46 -50.79 11.22 -5.54
C LYS A 46 -49.60 10.55 -4.84
N LEU A 47 -49.71 9.28 -4.48
CA LEU A 47 -48.59 8.52 -3.89
C LEU A 47 -47.47 8.25 -4.92
N PHE A 48 -47.83 7.93 -6.16
CA PHE A 48 -46.88 7.74 -7.25
C PHE A 48 -46.13 9.04 -7.57
N GLU A 49 -46.84 10.16 -7.68
CA GLU A 49 -46.26 11.49 -7.87
C GLU A 49 -45.29 11.86 -6.73
N LEU A 50 -45.66 11.56 -5.48
CA LEU A 50 -44.78 11.76 -4.31
C LEU A 50 -43.52 10.88 -4.37
N ARG A 51 -43.64 9.61 -4.80
CA ARG A 51 -42.48 8.71 -4.97
C ARG A 51 -41.56 9.18 -6.09
N LEU A 52 -42.13 9.61 -7.22
CA LEU A 52 -41.36 10.16 -8.34
C LEU A 52 -40.59 11.41 -7.91
N LYS A 53 -41.25 12.34 -7.20
CA LYS A 53 -40.61 13.53 -6.64
C LYS A 53 -39.54 13.21 -5.61
N MET A 54 -39.73 12.17 -4.80
CA MET A 54 -38.74 11.71 -3.82
C MET A 54 -37.52 11.09 -4.50
N ASN A 55 -37.72 10.29 -5.55
CA ASN A 55 -36.64 9.71 -6.33
C ASN A 55 -35.86 10.78 -7.11
N GLU A 56 -36.55 11.76 -7.68
CA GLU A 56 -35.93 12.93 -8.30
C GLU A 56 -35.08 13.70 -7.29
N ALA A 57 -35.60 13.95 -6.08
CA ALA A 57 -34.84 14.61 -5.02
C ALA A 57 -33.62 13.79 -4.56
N ARG A 58 -33.74 12.46 -4.44
CA ARG A 58 -32.59 11.58 -4.12
C ARG A 58 -31.51 11.66 -5.21
N LYS A 59 -31.91 11.58 -6.48
CA LYS A 59 -30.99 11.68 -7.63
C LYS A 59 -30.35 13.07 -7.75
N ALA A 60 -31.11 14.13 -7.50
CA ALA A 60 -30.61 15.50 -7.44
C ALA A 60 -29.58 15.67 -6.30
N ASN A 61 -29.86 15.13 -5.11
CA ASN A 61 -28.93 15.20 -3.99
C ASN A 61 -27.66 14.38 -4.24
N GLN A 62 -27.78 13.17 -4.79
CA GLN A 62 -26.63 12.34 -5.14
C GLN A 62 -25.77 12.98 -6.24
N SER A 63 -26.39 13.54 -7.28
CA SER A 63 -25.67 14.24 -8.34
C SER A 63 -25.01 15.53 -7.84
N ALA A 64 -25.66 16.28 -6.95
CA ALA A 64 -25.06 17.45 -6.29
C ALA A 64 -23.85 17.04 -5.41
N MET A 65 -23.98 15.96 -4.63
CA MET A 65 -22.87 15.44 -3.81
C MET A 65 -21.69 14.97 -4.67
N VAL A 66 -21.94 14.28 -5.78
CA VAL A 66 -20.91 13.87 -6.74
C VAL A 66 -20.29 15.08 -7.44
N ALA A 67 -21.08 16.11 -7.79
CA ALA A 67 -20.57 17.33 -8.40
C ALA A 67 -19.69 18.14 -7.44
N GLU A 68 -20.07 18.24 -6.17
CA GLU A 68 -19.25 18.88 -5.13
C GLU A 68 -17.97 18.10 -4.87
N LYS A 69 -18.03 16.76 -4.78
CA LYS A 69 -16.83 15.90 -4.69
C LYS A 69 -15.93 16.05 -5.93
N LYS A 70 -16.52 16.14 -7.12
CA LYS A 70 -15.77 16.33 -8.37
C LYS A 70 -15.16 17.74 -8.46
N LYS A 71 -15.79 18.78 -7.91
CA LYS A 71 -15.21 20.13 -7.83
C LYS A 71 -14.02 20.18 -6.88
N THR A 72 -14.14 19.60 -5.68
CA THR A 72 -13.03 19.54 -4.71
C THR A 72 -11.87 18.68 -5.24
N GLU A 73 -12.18 17.57 -5.90
CA GLU A 73 -11.18 16.71 -6.56
C GLU A 73 -10.56 17.39 -7.79
N ALA A 74 -11.35 18.11 -8.60
CA ALA A 74 -10.85 18.86 -9.75
C ALA A 74 -9.99 20.05 -9.35
N GLU A 75 -10.27 20.73 -8.23
CA GLU A 75 -9.41 21.78 -7.68
C GLU A 75 -8.05 21.27 -7.25
N SER A 76 -7.99 20.01 -6.81
CA SER A 76 -6.74 19.28 -6.50
C SER A 76 -6.04 18.74 -7.76
N SER A 77 -6.78 18.57 -8.86
CA SER A 77 -6.32 17.90 -10.09
C SER A 77 -6.13 18.83 -11.29
N ARG A 78 -6.30 20.16 -11.15
CA ARG A 78 -5.85 21.12 -12.17
C ARG A 78 -4.36 20.86 -12.36
N GLY A 79 -3.97 20.28 -13.51
CA GLY A 79 -2.64 19.73 -13.83
C GLY A 79 -1.45 20.71 -13.80
N MET A 80 -1.54 21.74 -12.98
CA MET A 80 -0.47 22.60 -12.53
C MET A 80 0.49 21.80 -11.64
N PRO A 81 1.81 21.95 -11.81
CA PRO A 81 2.78 21.34 -10.90
C PRO A 81 2.47 21.82 -9.47
N LYS A 82 2.49 20.90 -8.50
CA LYS A 82 2.13 21.13 -7.09
C LYS A 82 2.72 22.43 -6.51
N GLN A 83 3.92 22.78 -6.94
CA GLN A 83 4.59 24.02 -6.59
C GLN A 83 3.86 25.29 -7.04
N LYS A 84 3.42 25.36 -8.30
CA LYS A 84 2.66 26.51 -8.82
C LYS A 84 1.28 26.64 -8.16
N TRP A 85 0.64 25.53 -7.80
CA TRP A 85 -0.65 25.54 -7.12
C TRP A 85 -0.55 26.07 -5.67
N ILE A 86 0.56 25.78 -5.00
CA ILE A 86 0.85 26.26 -3.64
C ILE A 86 1.27 27.75 -3.68
N GLU A 87 2.10 28.14 -4.66
CA GLU A 87 2.51 29.53 -4.90
C GLU A 87 1.32 30.42 -5.30
N GLU A 88 0.39 29.93 -6.12
CA GLU A 88 -0.84 30.64 -6.51
C GLU A 88 -1.78 30.89 -5.33
N ARG A 89 -1.69 30.05 -4.28
CA ARG A 89 -2.39 30.23 -3.00
C ARG A 89 -1.58 31.03 -1.98
N GLY A 90 -0.46 31.62 -2.37
CA GLY A 90 0.38 32.49 -1.53
C GLY A 90 1.13 31.74 -0.42
N LEU A 91 1.27 30.42 -0.53
CA LEU A 91 1.96 29.57 0.42
C LEU A 91 3.31 29.13 -0.16
N ASP A 92 4.28 28.89 0.72
CA ASP A 92 5.56 28.27 0.34
C ASP A 92 5.41 26.73 0.41
N MET A 93 6.24 26.00 -0.35
CA MET A 93 6.29 24.53 -0.36
C MET A 93 6.48 23.95 1.05
N SER A 94 7.19 24.67 1.93
CA SER A 94 7.35 24.31 3.34
C SER A 94 6.02 24.32 4.12
N LYS A 95 5.05 25.14 3.73
CA LYS A 95 3.73 25.32 4.37
C LYS A 95 2.59 24.58 3.65
N ALA A 96 2.92 23.75 2.66
CA ALA A 96 1.96 23.00 1.86
C ALA A 96 1.03 22.10 2.71
N TYR A 97 1.50 21.63 3.87
CA TYR A 97 0.73 20.81 4.81
C TYR A 97 -0.49 21.53 5.40
N MET A 98 -0.55 22.87 5.34
CA MET A 98 -1.70 23.65 5.81
C MET A 98 -2.94 23.50 4.90
N LEU A 99 -2.76 23.01 3.67
CA LEU A 99 -3.83 22.77 2.71
C LEU A 99 -4.31 21.32 2.68
N ASP A 100 -3.66 20.43 3.44
CA ASP A 100 -4.03 19.02 3.51
C ASP A 100 -5.22 18.86 4.48
N THR A 101 -6.27 18.17 4.04
CA THR A 101 -7.36 17.72 4.91
C THR A 101 -6.83 16.73 5.94
N GLN A 102 -7.43 16.70 7.15
CA GLN A 102 -7.08 15.75 8.21
C GLN A 102 -6.93 14.31 7.70
N ASP A 103 -7.92 13.80 6.96
CA ASP A 103 -7.89 12.44 6.38
C ASP A 103 -6.67 12.21 5.47
N SER A 104 -6.29 13.22 4.69
CA SER A 104 -5.15 13.14 3.77
C SER A 104 -3.80 13.18 4.51
N ALA A 105 -3.74 13.87 5.66
CA ALA A 105 -2.57 13.90 6.52
C ALA A 105 -2.41 12.57 7.27
N GLU A 106 -3.50 12.00 7.80
CA GLU A 106 -3.50 10.71 8.48
C GLU A 106 -3.11 9.57 7.52
N ALA A 107 -3.66 9.53 6.30
CA ALA A 107 -3.27 8.55 5.30
C ALA A 107 -1.78 8.65 4.90
N LYS A 108 -1.23 9.86 4.86
CA LYS A 108 0.21 10.08 4.62
C LYS A 108 1.04 9.59 5.80
N TYR A 109 0.61 9.91 7.02
CA TYR A 109 1.32 9.54 8.25
C TYR A 109 1.32 8.02 8.48
N ASN A 110 0.16 7.35 8.33
CA ASN A 110 0.05 5.89 8.43
C ASN A 110 0.88 5.14 7.39
N LYS A 111 1.08 5.74 6.20
CA LYS A 111 1.99 5.20 5.18
C LYS A 111 3.47 5.37 5.58
N TRP A 112 3.78 6.33 6.43
CA TRP A 112 5.14 6.66 6.89
C TRP A 112 5.51 5.92 8.17
N GLU A 113 4.52 5.57 8.99
CA GLU A 113 4.65 4.64 10.10
C GLU A 113 5.20 3.31 9.56
N LYS A 114 6.40 2.96 10.03
CA LYS A 114 7.05 1.69 9.71
C LYS A 114 7.01 0.85 10.97
N GLU A 115 6.35 -0.29 10.87
CA GLU A 115 6.41 -1.33 11.90
C GLU A 115 7.88 -1.64 12.23
N PRO A 116 8.29 -1.57 13.51
CA PRO A 116 9.64 -1.89 13.93
C PRO A 116 9.93 -3.38 13.68
N GLY A 117 10.67 -3.68 12.62
CA GLY A 117 10.85 -5.04 12.12
C GLY A 117 12.03 -5.78 12.74
N LEU A 118 11.73 -6.68 13.69
CA LEU A 118 12.68 -7.66 14.25
C LEU A 118 12.82 -8.92 13.39
N ASP A 119 11.92 -9.17 12.44
CA ASP A 119 11.97 -10.37 11.60
C ASP A 119 12.07 -10.03 10.11
N VAL A 120 13.30 -10.04 9.60
CA VAL A 120 13.62 -9.77 8.19
C VAL A 120 13.16 -10.92 7.28
N PHE A 121 13.03 -12.15 7.80
CA PHE A 121 12.79 -13.36 7.01
C PHE A 121 11.37 -13.93 7.13
N ASN A 122 10.44 -13.17 7.71
CA ASN A 122 9.03 -13.56 7.75
C ASN A 122 8.43 -13.69 6.34
N LYS A 123 7.43 -14.57 6.17
CA LYS A 123 6.62 -14.68 4.94
C LYS A 123 6.05 -13.33 4.50
N LYS A 124 5.61 -12.49 5.46
CA LYS A 124 5.06 -11.15 5.18
C LYS A 124 6.10 -10.20 4.57
N THR A 125 7.30 -10.10 5.16
CA THR A 125 8.37 -9.23 4.66
C THR A 125 8.87 -9.67 3.29
N LEU A 126 8.98 -10.98 3.05
CA LEU A 126 9.32 -11.56 1.75
C LEU A 126 8.26 -11.23 0.69
N SER A 127 6.97 -11.36 1.02
CA SER A 127 5.87 -11.00 0.13
C SER A 127 5.86 -9.51 -0.21
N ASP A 128 6.09 -8.63 0.78
CA ASP A 128 6.12 -7.19 0.56
C ASP A 128 7.35 -6.74 -0.25
N ALA A 129 8.50 -7.40 -0.05
CA ALA A 129 9.67 -7.20 -0.90
C ALA A 129 9.39 -7.59 -2.36
N TYR A 130 8.69 -8.71 -2.57
CA TYR A 130 8.25 -9.14 -3.90
C TYR A 130 7.26 -8.15 -4.53
N LYS A 131 6.24 -7.69 -3.80
CA LYS A 131 5.31 -6.65 -4.26
C LYS A 131 6.03 -5.37 -4.68
N LYS A 132 7.05 -4.94 -3.93
CA LYS A 132 7.90 -3.79 -4.29
C LYS A 132 8.70 -4.04 -5.56
N ARG A 133 9.13 -5.27 -5.83
CA ARG A 133 9.83 -5.65 -7.07
C ARG A 133 8.89 -5.57 -8.26
N ILE A 134 7.70 -6.17 -8.17
CA ILE A 134 6.72 -6.17 -9.27
C ILE A 134 6.39 -4.76 -9.71
N LYS A 135 6.25 -3.81 -8.77
CA LYS A 135 5.97 -2.40 -9.10
C LYS A 135 7.00 -1.74 -10.01
N ASN A 136 8.25 -2.21 -10.01
CA ASN A 136 9.33 -1.65 -10.82
C ASN A 136 9.49 -2.38 -12.17
N VAL A 137 8.79 -3.49 -12.39
CA VAL A 137 8.88 -4.26 -13.64
C VAL A 137 7.90 -3.67 -14.65
N ALA A 138 8.42 -3.15 -15.76
CA ALA A 138 7.60 -2.73 -16.89
C ALA A 138 7.23 -3.96 -17.72
N VAL A 139 5.93 -4.20 -17.90
CA VAL A 139 5.40 -5.30 -18.72
C VAL A 139 4.90 -4.72 -20.04
N ASP A 140 5.43 -5.23 -21.16
CA ASP A 140 4.94 -4.93 -22.49
C ASP A 140 3.77 -5.86 -22.85
N VAL A 141 2.56 -5.30 -22.87
CA VAL A 141 1.31 -6.05 -23.08
C VAL A 141 1.17 -6.50 -24.53
N ASP A 142 1.71 -5.73 -25.49
CA ASP A 142 1.59 -6.05 -26.91
C ASP A 142 2.49 -7.24 -27.28
N GLU A 143 3.72 -7.24 -26.76
CA GLU A 143 4.63 -8.37 -26.92
C GLU A 143 4.06 -9.64 -26.25
N TYR A 144 3.48 -9.49 -25.06
CA TYR A 144 2.83 -10.59 -24.37
C TYR A 144 1.68 -11.20 -25.20
N ASN A 145 0.83 -10.36 -25.79
CA ASN A 145 -0.28 -10.83 -26.63
C ASN A 145 0.22 -11.56 -27.89
N ARG A 146 1.27 -11.06 -28.55
CA ARG A 146 1.90 -11.75 -29.70
C ARG A 146 2.45 -13.13 -29.33
N MET A 147 3.16 -13.23 -28.20
CA MET A 147 3.68 -14.51 -27.72
C MET A 147 2.54 -15.47 -27.31
N LYS A 148 1.48 -14.95 -26.67
CA LYS A 148 0.31 -15.73 -26.28
C LYS A 148 -0.46 -16.28 -27.48
N GLU A 149 -0.52 -15.54 -28.58
CA GLU A 149 -1.13 -16.01 -29.83
C GLU A 149 -0.30 -17.05 -30.56
N ALA A 150 1.03 -16.92 -30.52
CA ALA A 150 1.95 -17.89 -31.09
C ALA A 150 2.00 -19.21 -30.30
N ASP A 151 1.79 -19.17 -28.99
CA ASP A 151 1.89 -20.31 -28.08
C ASP A 151 0.54 -20.61 -27.39
N ARG A 152 -0.56 -20.56 -28.17
CA ARG A 152 -1.94 -20.81 -27.68
C ARG A 152 -2.16 -22.22 -27.13
N GLU A 153 -1.29 -23.15 -27.49
CA GLU A 153 -1.39 -24.57 -27.16
C GLU A 153 -0.20 -25.01 -26.32
N ALA A 154 0.14 -24.20 -25.30
CA ALA A 154 1.18 -24.54 -24.33
C ALA A 154 0.77 -25.81 -23.55
N SER A 155 1.19 -26.96 -24.08
CA SER A 155 1.04 -28.26 -23.46
C SER A 155 1.87 -28.29 -22.18
N SER A 156 1.36 -28.92 -21.12
CA SER A 156 2.08 -29.06 -19.84
C SER A 156 3.46 -29.72 -19.98
N LEU A 157 3.72 -30.39 -21.12
CA LEU A 157 4.99 -31.03 -21.47
C LEU A 157 6.07 -30.08 -22.05
N GLN A 158 5.76 -28.80 -22.33
CA GLN A 158 6.73 -27.84 -22.88
C GLN A 158 7.73 -27.28 -21.84
N TYR A 159 7.65 -27.72 -20.58
CA TYR A 159 8.61 -27.35 -19.54
C TYR A 159 10.05 -27.73 -19.95
N GLY A 160 10.93 -26.74 -20.03
CA GLY A 160 12.34 -26.91 -20.40
C GLY A 160 12.69 -26.47 -21.84
N LYS A 161 11.72 -26.19 -22.71
CA LYS A 161 11.96 -25.50 -23.97
C LYS A 161 11.91 -23.99 -23.74
N ALA A 162 13.04 -23.39 -23.38
CA ALA A 162 13.12 -21.94 -23.21
C ALA A 162 12.97 -21.23 -24.57
N PRO A 163 12.02 -20.28 -24.72
CA PRO A 163 12.02 -19.40 -25.88
C PRO A 163 13.33 -18.63 -25.94
N LYS A 164 13.86 -18.40 -27.15
CA LYS A 164 15.01 -17.52 -27.32
C LYS A 164 14.57 -16.11 -26.92
N LEU A 165 15.06 -15.63 -25.78
CA LEU A 165 14.81 -14.28 -25.30
C LEU A 165 15.72 -13.32 -26.07
N SER A 166 15.23 -12.10 -26.31
CA SER A 166 16.07 -11.00 -26.82
C SER A 166 17.13 -10.64 -25.77
N ASP A 167 18.34 -10.31 -26.23
CA ASP A 167 19.46 -9.89 -25.39
C ASP A 167 19.08 -8.67 -24.53
N ASP A 168 18.25 -7.75 -25.04
CA ASP A 168 17.75 -6.59 -24.30
C ASP A 168 17.01 -6.97 -23.00
N LYS A 169 16.26 -8.08 -23.01
CA LYS A 169 15.53 -8.56 -21.83
C LYS A 169 16.48 -9.15 -20.80
N ILE A 170 17.51 -9.83 -21.26
CA ILE A 170 18.57 -10.38 -20.41
C ILE A 170 19.33 -9.23 -19.75
N GLU A 171 19.67 -8.20 -20.50
CA GLU A 171 20.34 -7.01 -19.97
C GLU A 171 19.49 -6.27 -18.91
N ARG A 172 18.18 -6.14 -19.13
CA ARG A 172 17.25 -5.57 -18.13
C ARG A 172 17.24 -6.37 -16.82
N MET A 173 17.22 -7.70 -16.91
CA MET A 173 17.30 -8.57 -15.72
C MET A 173 18.64 -8.41 -15.01
N VAL A 174 19.76 -8.42 -15.75
CA VAL A 174 21.10 -8.23 -15.19
C VAL A 174 21.22 -6.87 -14.49
N LYS A 175 20.61 -5.83 -15.04
CA LYS A 175 20.56 -4.50 -14.43
C LYS A 175 19.79 -4.51 -13.11
N GLU A 176 18.62 -5.16 -13.05
CA GLU A 176 17.84 -5.31 -11.80
C GLU A 176 18.64 -6.03 -10.71
N LEU A 177 19.36 -7.10 -11.07
CA LEU A 177 20.22 -7.83 -10.14
C LEU A 177 21.36 -6.95 -9.60
N LYS A 178 22.04 -6.20 -10.47
CA LYS A 178 23.11 -5.27 -10.04
C LYS A 178 22.57 -4.18 -9.12
N ASP A 179 21.39 -3.64 -9.41
CA ASP A 179 20.78 -2.61 -8.56
C ASP A 179 20.31 -3.17 -7.22
N ARG A 180 19.90 -4.44 -7.19
CA ARG A 180 19.60 -5.17 -5.95
C ARG A 180 20.84 -5.34 -5.08
N ASP A 181 21.98 -5.72 -5.68
CA ASP A 181 23.23 -5.90 -4.96
C ASP A 181 23.74 -4.57 -4.38
N LYS A 182 23.63 -3.47 -5.14
CA LYS A 182 23.93 -2.11 -4.62
C LYS A 182 23.05 -1.75 -3.43
N LYS A 183 21.73 -2.00 -3.52
CA LYS A 183 20.79 -1.76 -2.41
C LYS A 183 21.16 -2.57 -1.17
N HIS A 184 21.52 -3.85 -1.35
CA HIS A 184 21.95 -4.72 -0.26
C HIS A 184 23.23 -4.21 0.41
N GLN A 185 24.23 -3.76 -0.35
CA GLN A 185 25.45 -3.16 0.18
C GLN A 185 25.17 -1.88 1.00
N SER A 186 24.22 -1.06 0.56
CA SER A 186 23.82 0.18 1.25
C SER A 186 22.83 -0.03 2.41
N PHE A 187 22.38 -1.27 2.67
CA PHE A 187 21.35 -1.55 3.67
C PHE A 187 21.79 -1.17 5.09
N SER A 188 23.06 -1.43 5.42
CA SER A 188 23.66 -0.98 6.67
C SER A 188 24.37 0.35 6.47
N ARG A 189 23.81 1.43 7.04
CA ARG A 189 24.42 2.76 6.98
C ARG A 189 25.42 2.93 8.12
N ARG A 190 26.65 3.33 7.80
CA ARG A 190 27.64 3.74 8.80
C ARG A 190 27.13 5.00 9.53
N ARG A 191 27.13 4.96 10.86
CA ARG A 191 26.80 6.13 11.69
C ARG A 191 27.98 7.10 11.70
N LYS A 192 27.71 8.41 11.73
CA LYS A 192 28.75 9.45 11.81
C LYS A 192 29.51 9.31 13.14
N PHE A 193 30.83 9.39 13.07
CA PHE A 193 31.68 9.46 14.26
C PHE A 193 31.65 10.89 14.80
N HIS A 194 31.56 11.04 16.12
CA HIS A 194 31.56 12.32 16.81
C HIS A 194 32.78 12.34 17.73
N GLU A 195 33.71 13.26 17.47
CA GLU A 195 34.98 13.38 18.22
C GLU A 195 34.77 13.86 19.66
N GLU A 196 33.66 14.52 19.94
CA GLU A 196 33.28 14.98 21.30
C GLU A 196 32.87 13.84 22.23
N LYS A 197 32.69 12.62 21.73
CA LYS A 197 32.29 11.48 22.56
C LYS A 197 33.50 10.87 23.25
N ASP A 198 33.36 10.63 24.55
CA ASP A 198 34.36 9.90 25.33
C ASP A 198 34.61 8.52 24.71
N ILE A 199 35.90 8.22 24.50
CA ILE A 199 36.33 7.00 23.85
C ILE A 199 36.49 5.91 24.93
N ASP A 200 35.54 4.97 24.96
CA ASP A 200 35.51 3.83 25.87
C ASP A 200 36.28 2.60 25.35
N SER A 201 36.95 2.71 24.20
CA SER A 201 37.51 1.59 23.46
C SER A 201 38.92 1.86 22.92
N ILE A 202 39.74 0.81 22.93
CA ILE A 202 41.13 0.84 22.45
C ILE A 202 41.22 0.45 20.97
N ASN A 203 40.30 -0.38 20.47
CA ASN A 203 40.28 -0.85 19.08
C ASN A 203 38.84 -0.92 18.52
N ASP A 204 38.71 -0.95 17.18
CA ASP A 204 37.41 -0.97 16.49
C ASP A 204 36.52 -2.17 16.89
N ARG A 205 37.14 -3.34 17.15
CA ARG A 205 36.40 -4.53 17.56
C ARG A 205 35.81 -4.37 18.96
N ASN A 206 36.54 -3.71 19.86
CA ASN A 206 36.12 -3.36 21.21
C ASN A 206 35.03 -2.29 21.16
N GLU A 207 35.16 -1.26 20.31
CA GLU A 207 34.11 -0.26 20.11
C GLU A 207 32.79 -0.91 19.65
N HIS A 208 32.86 -1.87 18.72
CA HIS A 208 31.69 -2.64 18.30
C HIS A 208 31.11 -3.53 19.39
N PHE A 209 31.96 -4.08 20.27
CA PHE A 209 31.53 -4.88 21.42
C PHE A 209 30.86 -4.02 22.49
N ASN A 210 31.46 -2.89 22.87
CA ASN A 210 30.87 -1.90 23.78
C ASN A 210 29.51 -1.41 23.25
N LYS A 211 29.42 -1.06 21.96
CA LYS A 211 28.14 -0.72 21.29
C LYS A 211 27.10 -1.86 21.32
N LYS A 212 27.52 -3.12 21.41
CA LYS A 212 26.60 -4.27 21.54
C LYS A 212 26.10 -4.38 22.98
N ILE A 213 27.00 -4.27 23.95
CA ILE A 213 26.66 -4.27 25.38
C ILE A 213 25.72 -3.12 25.70
N GLU A 214 26.01 -1.91 25.23
CA GLU A 214 25.16 -0.74 25.46
C GLU A 214 23.74 -0.92 24.89
N ARG A 215 23.59 -1.58 23.74
CA ARG A 215 22.27 -1.89 23.16
C ARG A 215 21.48 -2.91 23.98
N ALA A 216 22.15 -3.88 24.59
CA ALA A 216 21.50 -4.95 25.34
C ALA A 216 21.24 -4.55 26.81
N PHE A 217 22.22 -3.91 27.44
CA PHE A 217 22.26 -3.67 28.88
C PHE A 217 22.18 -2.19 29.26
N GLY A 218 22.39 -1.25 28.33
CA GLY A 218 22.39 0.20 28.63
C GLY A 218 21.09 0.69 29.27
N LYS A 219 19.95 0.05 28.97
CA LYS A 219 18.67 0.34 29.64
C LYS A 219 18.70 0.01 31.15
N TYR A 220 19.42 -1.04 31.53
CA TYR A 220 19.48 -1.54 32.91
C TYR A 220 20.66 -0.97 33.70
N THR A 221 21.73 -0.52 33.03
CA THR A 221 22.95 0.00 33.66
C THR A 221 23.00 1.53 33.74
N LEU A 222 21.89 2.22 33.42
CA LEU A 222 21.83 3.68 33.38
C LEU A 222 22.12 4.33 34.75
N GLU A 223 21.61 3.74 35.83
CA GLU A 223 21.88 4.22 37.19
C GLU A 223 23.37 4.07 37.56
N ILE A 224 23.96 2.92 37.26
CA ILE A 224 25.38 2.64 37.50
C ILE A 224 26.25 3.63 36.73
N LYS A 225 25.91 3.92 35.47
CA LYS A 225 26.62 4.90 34.65
C LYS A 225 26.53 6.31 35.23
N ASN A 226 25.33 6.75 35.62
CA ASN A 226 25.13 8.05 36.24
C ASN A 226 25.88 8.19 37.57
N ASN A 227 25.94 7.12 38.38
CA ASN A 227 26.69 7.12 39.63
C ASN A 227 28.20 7.23 39.36
N LEU A 228 28.72 6.56 38.32
CA LEU A 228 30.11 6.68 37.90
C LEU A 228 30.45 8.11 37.45
N GLU A 229 29.58 8.73 36.66
CA GLU A 229 29.72 10.13 36.22
C GLU A 229 29.62 11.14 37.38
N ARG A 230 28.90 10.78 38.46
CA ARG A 230 28.81 11.56 39.71
C ARG A 230 29.94 11.26 40.72
N GLY A 231 30.92 10.42 40.36
CA GLY A 231 32.04 10.10 41.25
C GLY A 231 31.68 9.12 42.37
N ASN A 232 30.75 8.19 42.12
CA ASN A 232 30.29 7.16 43.04
C ASN A 232 29.63 7.69 44.34
N ALA A 233 29.10 8.91 44.33
CA ALA A 233 28.24 9.39 45.40
C ALA A 233 26.88 8.66 45.37
N LEU A 234 26.42 8.18 46.52
CA LEU A 234 25.07 7.62 46.65
C LEU A 234 24.03 8.74 46.48
N PRO A 235 22.85 8.44 45.91
CA PRO A 235 21.74 9.39 45.87
C PRO A 235 21.27 9.71 47.29
N ASP A 236 21.06 11.00 47.60
CA ASP A 236 20.31 11.44 48.79
C ASP A 236 18.84 10.99 48.73
#